data_AF-A0A1N7FBC9-F1
#
_entry.id   AF-A0A1N7FBC9-F1
#
_cell.length_a   1.000
_cell.length_b   1.000
_cell.length_c   1.000
_cell.angle_alpha   90.00
_cell.angle_beta   90.00
_cell.angle_gamma   90.00
#
_symmetry.space_group_name_H-M   'P 1'
#
loop_
_entity.id
_entity.type
_entity.pdbx_description
1 polymer ?
#
loop_
_entity_poly.entity_id
_entity_poly.type
_entity_poly.pdbx_seq_one_letter_code
_entity_poly.pdbx_strand_id
1 'polypeptide(L)'
;MIIALWILNGLLALAFLGAGLMKITRPRTALVSSGMGWADDFSAGSVKAIGAVEAIGAIGLILPLLTGIAPVLTPLSAVGLLIVMVGAVVVHVRRKENPVPPIVLAVLSAVSAVLGFLVIA
;
A
#
# COMPACT_ATOMS: atom_id res chain seq x y z
N MET A 1 -9.72 8.74 18.80
CA MET A 1 -8.72 7.94 18.06
C MET A 1 -9.35 7.15 16.90
N ILE A 2 -10.53 6.54 17.07
CA ILE A 2 -11.17 5.76 16.00
C ILE A 2 -11.49 6.58 14.73
N ILE A 3 -11.95 7.83 14.87
CA ILE A 3 -12.23 8.71 13.71
C ILE A 3 -10.94 8.98 12.91
N ALA A 4 -9.83 9.25 13.60
CA ALA A 4 -8.54 9.47 12.96
C ALA A 4 -8.06 8.21 12.20
N LEU A 5 -8.26 7.02 12.79
CA LEU A 5 -7.96 5.76 12.12
C LEU A 5 -8.81 5.55 10.85
N TRP A 6 -10.12 5.84 10.91
CA TRP A 6 -10.99 5.76 9.75
C TRP A 6 -10.58 6.71 8.61
N ILE A 7 -10.26 7.96 8.95
CA ILE A 7 -9.80 8.94 7.97
C ILE A 7 -8.48 8.47 7.34
N LEU A 8 -7.51 8.06 8.17
CA LEU A 8 -6.22 7.57 7.71
C LEU A 8 -6.36 6.33 6.81
N ASN A 9 -7.13 5.34 7.25
CA ASN A 9 -7.35 4.11 6.48
C ASN A 9 -8.09 4.39 5.19
N GLY A 10 -9.07 5.31 5.19
CA GLY A 10 -9.78 5.72 3.98
C GLY A 10 -8.83 6.32 2.94
N LEU A 11 -7.95 7.24 3.36
CA LEU A 11 -6.95 7.85 2.47
C LEU A 11 -5.93 6.83 1.97
N LEU A 12 -5.40 5.98 2.85
CA LEU A 12 -4.48 4.91 2.48
C LEU A 12 -5.12 3.91 1.53
N ALA A 13 -6.36 3.48 1.79
CA ALA A 13 -7.08 2.57 0.94
C ALA A 13 -7.29 3.16 -0.46
N LEU A 14 -7.69 4.42 -0.57
CA LEU A 14 -7.80 5.09 -1.87
C LEU A 14 -6.47 5.13 -2.62
N ALA A 15 -5.38 5.51 -1.94
CA ALA A 15 -4.05 5.58 -2.55
C ALA A 15 -3.56 4.21 -3.03
N PHE A 16 -3.63 3.19 -2.18
CA PHE A 16 -3.16 1.84 -2.49
C PHE A 16 -4.06 1.10 -3.46
N LEU A 17 -5.38 1.28 -3.40
CA LEU A 17 -6.29 0.67 -4.36
C LEU A 17 -6.10 1.29 -5.74
N GLY A 18 -5.94 2.62 -5.82
CA GLY A 18 -5.61 3.30 -7.08
C GLY A 18 -4.28 2.84 -7.66
N ALA A 19 -3.22 2.84 -6.86
CA ALA A 19 -1.89 2.38 -7.29
C ALA A 19 -1.88 0.89 -7.69
N GLY A 20 -2.48 0.03 -6.87
CA GLY A 20 -2.54 -1.40 -7.10
C GLY A 20 -3.34 -1.76 -8.34
N LEU A 21 -4.52 -1.14 -8.52
CA LEU A 21 -5.34 -1.37 -9.70
C LEU A 21 -4.66 -0.89 -10.98
N MET A 22 -3.95 0.24 -10.95
CA MET A 22 -3.12 0.67 -12.08
C MET A 22 -2.07 -0.37 -12.46
N LYS A 23 -1.37 -0.95 -11.49
CA LYS A 23 -0.35 -1.99 -11.72
C LYS A 23 -0.92 -3.29 -12.26
N ILE A 24 -2.13 -3.66 -11.83
CA ILE A 24 -2.82 -4.88 -12.29
C ILE A 24 -3.34 -4.73 -13.73
N THR A 25 -3.98 -3.59 -14.01
CA THR A 25 -4.76 -3.37 -15.24
C THR A 25 -3.93 -2.88 -16.42
N ARG A 26 -2.83 -2.15 -16.16
CA ARG A 26 -2.00 -1.59 -17.24
C ARG A 26 -0.87 -2.53 -17.65
N PRO A 27 -0.52 -2.58 -18.95
CA PRO A 27 0.71 -3.23 -19.40
C PRO A 27 1.95 -2.62 -18.74
N ARG A 28 2.98 -3.44 -18.49
CA ARG A 28 4.26 -3.00 -17.91
C ARG A 28 4.88 -1.83 -18.68
N THR A 29 4.85 -1.89 -20.01
CA THR A 29 5.39 -0.83 -20.88
C THR A 29 4.67 0.51 -20.70
N ALA A 30 3.35 0.48 -20.47
CA ALA A 30 2.56 1.68 -20.19
C ALA A 30 2.83 2.27 -18.80
N LEU A 31 3.19 1.43 -17.81
CA LEU A 31 3.60 1.89 -16.48
C LEU A 31 4.97 2.57 -16.53
N VAL A 32 5.92 1.97 -17.25
CA VAL A 32 7.25 2.56 -17.47
C VAL A 32 7.13 3.92 -18.16
N SER A 33 6.32 4.03 -19.23
CA SER A 33 6.13 5.29 -19.95
C SER A 33 5.39 6.36 -19.13
N SER A 34 4.61 5.97 -18.12
CA SER A 34 3.93 6.90 -17.22
C SER A 34 4.79 7.37 -16.04
N GLY A 35 6.12 7.21 -16.12
CA GLY A 35 7.06 7.63 -15.07
C GLY A 35 7.29 6.58 -13.97
N MET A 36 6.74 5.37 -14.09
CA MET A 36 7.00 4.27 -13.17
C MET A 36 8.21 3.45 -13.63
N GLY A 37 9.35 4.12 -13.80
CA GLY A 37 10.55 3.55 -14.42
C GLY A 37 11.06 2.28 -13.74
N TRP A 38 10.78 2.10 -12.45
CA TRP A 38 11.20 0.91 -11.68
C TRP A 38 10.58 -0.36 -12.21
N ALA A 39 9.41 -0.28 -12.84
CA ALA A 39 8.76 -1.41 -13.45
C ALA A 39 9.62 -2.04 -14.56
N ASP A 40 10.62 -1.33 -15.10
CA ASP A 40 11.54 -1.86 -16.10
C ASP A 40 12.58 -2.85 -15.54
N ASP A 41 12.78 -2.88 -14.22
CA ASP A 41 13.72 -3.81 -13.60
C ASP A 41 13.05 -5.13 -13.18
N PHE A 42 11.72 -5.22 -13.31
CA PHE A 42 10.92 -6.35 -12.85
C PHE A 42 10.09 -6.97 -13.97
N SER A 43 9.74 -8.25 -13.83
CA SER A 43 8.82 -8.91 -14.76
C SER A 43 7.40 -8.35 -14.65
N ALA A 44 6.62 -8.42 -15.72
CA ALA A 44 5.22 -7.98 -15.71
C ALA A 44 4.39 -8.72 -14.63
N GLY A 45 4.68 -10.00 -14.39
CA GLY A 45 4.05 -10.77 -13.32
C GLY A 45 4.35 -10.22 -11.93
N SER A 46 5.61 -9.82 -11.67
CA SER A 46 6.01 -9.25 -10.38
C SER A 46 5.33 -7.90 -10.13
N VAL A 47 5.26 -7.04 -11.15
CA VAL A 47 4.56 -5.73 -11.04
C VAL A 47 3.07 -5.93 -10.74
N LYS A 48 2.43 -6.90 -11.40
CA LYS A 48 1.03 -7.25 -11.14
C LYS A 48 0.83 -7.85 -9.75
N ALA A 49 1.75 -8.70 -9.29
CA ALA A 49 1.70 -9.28 -7.95
C ALA A 49 1.80 -8.19 -6.87
N ILE A 50 2.72 -7.22 -7.02
CA ILE A 50 2.80 -6.06 -6.13
C ILE A 50 1.47 -5.30 -6.13
N GLY A 51 0.91 -5.03 -7.31
CA GLY A 51 -0.38 -4.35 -7.42
C GLY A 51 -1.53 -5.10 -6.74
N ALA A 52 -1.55 -6.43 -6.85
CA ALA A 52 -2.54 -7.27 -6.19
C ALA A 52 -2.39 -7.22 -4.66
N VAL A 53 -1.18 -7.29 -4.13
CA VAL A 53 -0.92 -7.16 -2.69
C VAL A 53 -1.34 -5.78 -2.17
N GLU A 54 -1.05 -4.71 -2.90
CA GLU A 54 -1.50 -3.35 -2.55
C GLU A 54 -3.03 -3.23 -2.52
N ALA A 55 -3.71 -3.79 -3.53
CA ALA A 55 -5.17 -3.78 -3.60
C ALA A 55 -5.80 -4.60 -2.46
N ILE A 56 -5.26 -5.79 -2.16
CA ILE A 56 -5.72 -6.63 -1.05
C ILE A 56 -5.50 -5.90 0.28
N GLY A 57 -4.33 -5.29 0.48
CA GLY A 57 -4.03 -4.51 1.67
C GLY A 57 -4.98 -3.33 1.83
N ALA A 58 -5.28 -2.60 0.74
CA ALA A 58 -6.24 -1.50 0.74
C ALA A 58 -7.65 -1.95 1.16
N ILE A 59 -8.12 -3.08 0.65
CA ILE A 59 -9.40 -3.67 1.04
C ILE A 59 -9.36 -4.09 2.51
N GLY A 60 -8.27 -4.71 2.95
CA GLY A 60 -8.08 -5.16 4.33
C GLY A 60 -7.99 -4.02 5.36
N LEU A 61 -7.60 -2.81 4.96
CA LEU A 61 -7.65 -1.62 5.82
C LEU A 61 -9.08 -1.19 6.19
N ILE A 62 -10.08 -1.53 5.36
CA ILE A 62 -11.45 -1.04 5.46
C ILE A 62 -12.43 -2.14 5.81
N LEU A 63 -12.43 -3.23 5.06
CA LEU A 63 -13.49 -4.24 5.09
C LEU A 63 -13.65 -4.95 6.46
N PRO A 64 -12.58 -5.38 7.16
CA PRO A 64 -12.70 -6.01 8.47
C PRO A 64 -13.28 -5.06 9.52
N LEU A 65 -12.83 -3.80 9.52
CA LEU A 65 -13.31 -2.77 10.43
C LEU A 65 -14.77 -2.36 10.12
N LEU A 66 -15.13 -2.27 8.84
CA LEU A 66 -16.48 -1.91 8.40
C LEU A 66 -17.51 -3.00 8.73
N THR A 67 -17.13 -4.26 8.54
CA THR A 67 -18.02 -5.42 8.76
C THR A 67 -18.02 -5.92 10.21
N GLY A 68 -17.02 -5.53 11.00
CA GLY A 68 -16.81 -6.04 12.35
C GLY A 68 -16.26 -7.48 12.40
N ILE A 69 -15.94 -8.08 11.25
CA ILE A 69 -15.44 -9.45 11.17
C ILE A 69 -13.91 -9.43 11.22
N ALA A 70 -13.35 -10.07 12.25
CA ALA A 70 -11.91 -10.10 12.54
C ALA A 70 -11.22 -8.71 12.38
N PRO A 71 -11.63 -7.66 13.13
CA PRO A 71 -11.11 -6.30 12.95
C PRO A 71 -9.58 -6.16 13.09
N VAL A 72 -8.92 -7.12 13.77
CA VAL A 72 -7.44 -7.22 13.84
C VAL A 72 -6.77 -7.37 12.47
N LEU A 73 -7.50 -7.81 11.42
CA LEU A 73 -6.98 -7.86 10.05
C LEU A 73 -6.69 -6.47 9.48
N THR A 74 -7.33 -5.41 10.00
CA THR A 74 -7.06 -4.03 9.59
C THR A 74 -5.64 -3.57 9.94
N PRO A 75 -5.19 -3.61 11.21
CA PRO A 75 -3.80 -3.28 11.52
C PRO A 75 -2.79 -4.25 10.88
N LEU A 76 -3.14 -5.53 10.69
CA LEU A 76 -2.28 -6.48 9.96
C LEU A 76 -2.12 -6.10 8.47
N SER A 77 -3.18 -5.62 7.83
CA SER A 77 -3.12 -5.12 6.45
C SER A 77 -2.23 -3.88 6.35
N ALA A 78 -2.30 -2.99 7.34
CA ALA A 78 -1.41 -1.84 7.44
C ALA A 78 0.07 -2.25 7.56
N VAL A 79 0.38 -3.29 8.34
CA VAL A 79 1.73 -3.88 8.41
C VAL A 79 2.17 -4.45 7.06
N GLY A 80 1.30 -5.18 6.36
CA GLY A 80 1.60 -5.70 5.02
C GLY A 80 1.95 -4.58 4.03
N LEU A 81 1.15 -3.51 4.01
CA LEU A 81 1.40 -2.34 3.17
C LEU A 81 2.70 -1.61 3.55
N LEU A 82 3.00 -1.49 4.84
CA LEU A 82 4.28 -0.97 5.32
C LEU A 82 5.46 -1.77 4.75
N ILE A 83 5.41 -3.11 4.81
CA ILE A 83 6.47 -3.98 4.29
C ILE A 83 6.67 -3.75 2.78
N VAL A 84 5.58 -3.67 2.00
CA VAL A 84 5.65 -3.38 0.56
C VAL A 84 6.31 -2.01 0.31
N MET A 85 5.94 -0.99 1.08
CA MET A 85 6.50 0.35 0.92
C MET A 85 7.97 0.42 1.32
N VAL A 86 8.41 -0.30 2.36
CA VAL A 86 9.84 -0.43 2.67
C VAL A 86 10.60 -1.02 1.49
N GLY A 87 10.07 -2.07 0.85
CA GLY A 87 10.64 -2.61 -0.38
C GLY A 87 10.72 -1.56 -1.51
N ALA A 88 9.66 -0.79 -1.71
CA ALA A 88 9.63 0.29 -2.69
C ALA A 88 10.67 1.39 -2.41
N VAL A 89 10.84 1.79 -1.14
CA VAL A 89 11.89 2.74 -0.72
C VAL A 89 13.27 2.21 -1.12
N VAL A 90 13.58 0.94 -0.81
CA VAL A 90 14.87 0.34 -1.17
C VAL A 90 15.09 0.38 -2.68
N VAL A 91 14.07 0.06 -3.49
CA VAL A 91 14.16 0.12 -4.96
C VAL A 91 14.46 1.54 -5.43
N HIS A 92 13.69 2.54 -5.01
CA HIS A 92 13.89 3.92 -5.46
C HIS A 92 15.24 4.50 -5.01
N VAL A 93 15.68 4.21 -3.79
CA VAL A 93 17.01 4.63 -3.30
C VAL A 93 18.12 4.00 -4.14
N ARG A 94 18.05 2.69 -4.44
CA ARG A 94 19.04 2.01 -5.29
C ARG A 94 19.10 2.59 -6.71
N ARG A 95 17.97 3.02 -7.24
CA ARG A 95 17.84 3.66 -8.56
C ARG A 95 18.17 5.15 -8.55
N LYS A 96 18.51 5.72 -7.38
CA LYS A 96 18.72 7.17 -7.18
C LYS A 96 17.52 8.02 -7.62
N GLU A 97 16.32 7.46 -7.49
CA GLU A 97 15.05 8.14 -7.73
C GLU A 97 14.51 8.72 -6.42
N ASN A 98 13.52 9.61 -6.50
CA ASN A 98 12.90 10.21 -5.33
C ASN A 98 12.12 9.17 -4.49
N PRO A 99 12.56 8.83 -3.27
CA PRO A 99 11.89 7.84 -2.43
C PRO A 99 10.79 8.45 -1.54
N VAL A 100 10.51 9.75 -1.64
CA VAL A 100 9.56 10.44 -0.77
C VAL A 100 8.15 9.80 -0.82
N PRO A 101 7.54 9.52 -1.99
CA PRO A 101 6.20 8.91 -2.01
C PRO A 101 6.09 7.58 -1.24
N PRO A 102 6.94 6.57 -1.46
CA PRO A 102 6.88 5.34 -0.66
C PRO A 102 7.27 5.54 0.80
N ILE A 103 8.14 6.50 1.14
CA ILE A 103 8.43 6.83 2.56
C ILE A 103 7.18 7.35 3.25
N VAL A 104 6.46 8.30 2.65
CA VAL A 104 5.24 8.87 3.23
C VAL A 104 4.20 7.76 3.42
N LEU A 105 3.98 6.93 2.40
CA LEU A 105 3.05 5.81 2.50
C LEU A 105 3.47 4.78 3.55
N ALA A 106 4.77 4.47 3.67
CA ALA A 106 5.29 3.59 4.72
C ALA A 106 4.98 4.15 6.11
N VAL A 107 5.30 5.42 6.36
CA VAL A 107 5.05 6.07 7.66
C VAL A 107 3.57 6.08 7.99
N LEU A 108 2.70 6.46 7.04
CA LEU A 108 1.26 6.46 7.24
C LEU A 108 0.70 5.05 7.51
N SER A 109 1.21 4.03 6.81
CA SER A 109 0.87 2.62 7.07
C SER A 109 1.34 2.17 8.46
N ALA A 110 2.52 2.58 8.91
CA ALA A 110 3.00 2.29 10.26
C ALA A 110 2.11 2.95 11.33
N VAL A 111 1.72 4.21 11.12
CA VAL A 111 0.79 4.92 12.02
C VAL A 111 -0.56 4.23 12.05
N SER A 112 -1.09 3.81 10.89
CA SER A 112 -2.34 3.04 10.80
C SER A 112 -2.24 1.71 11.56
N ALA A 113 -1.13 0.98 11.43
CA ALA A 113 -0.91 -0.26 12.16
C ALA A 113 -0.91 -0.04 13.68
N VAL A 114 -0.14 0.96 14.16
CA VAL A 114 -0.05 1.28 15.59
C VAL A 114 -1.42 1.73 16.12
N LEU A 115 -2.10 2.64 15.45
CA LEU A 115 -3.43 3.09 15.86
C LEU A 115 -4.45 1.95 15.82
N GLY A 116 -4.40 1.08 14.82
CA GLY A 116 -5.29 -0.07 14.72
C GLY A 116 -5.09 -1.05 15.87
N PHE A 117 -3.85 -1.41 16.21
CA PHE A 117 -3.57 -2.27 17.36
C PHE A 117 -3.92 -1.64 18.71
N LEU A 118 -3.82 -0.31 18.86
CA LEU A 118 -4.15 0.35 20.11
C LEU A 118 -5.66 0.55 20.34
N VAL A 119 -6.45 0.60 19.27
CA VAL A 119 -7.86 1.01 19.33
C VAL A 119 -8.84 -0.13 19.02
N ILE A 120 -8.39 -1.15 18.27
CA ILE A 120 -9.25 -2.25 17.79
C ILE A 120 -8.88 -3.60 18.41
N ALA A 121 -7.61 -3.81 18.78
CA ALA A 121 -7.12 -5.04 19.40
C ALA A 121 -7.05 -4.89 20.93
#